data_AF-A0A7J9MEZ9-F1
#
_entry.id   AF-A0A7J9MEZ9-F1
#
_cell.length_a   1.000
_cell.length_b   1.000
_cell.length_c   1.000
_cell.angle_alpha   90.00
_cell.angle_beta   90.00
_cell.angle_gamma   90.00
#
_symmetry.space_group_name_H-M   'P 1'
#
loop_
_entity.id
_entity.type
_entity.pdbx_description
1 polymer ?
#
loop_
_entity_poly.entity_id
_entity_poly.type
_entity_poly.pdbx_seq_one_letter_code
_entity_poly.pdbx_strand_id
1 'polypeptide(L)'
;AEESVQHVFSECPFTHQILQELNVLFLSSNRRQLENMGPNFYTWGPPSGDVMKANFDATFYQGTKSATTGILVRNNKGFVMAACTYPFEHDANSTMAEARACLRALIFMEELGF
;
A
#
# COMPACT_ATOMS: atom_id res chain seq x y z
N ALA A 1 19.70 0.35 -0.17
CA ALA A 1 18.93 1.61 -0.23
C ALA A 1 18.14 1.65 1.05
N GLU A 2 18.31 2.70 1.85
CA GLU A 2 17.60 2.85 3.12
C GLU A 2 16.14 3.16 2.79
N GLU A 3 15.24 2.22 3.06
CA GLU A 3 13.81 2.45 2.92
C GLU A 3 13.41 3.51 3.94
N SER A 4 13.14 4.72 3.44
CA SER A 4 12.48 5.74 4.24
C SER A 4 11.11 5.20 4.65
N VAL A 5 10.79 5.27 5.94
CA VAL A 5 9.43 5.05 6.49
C VAL A 5 8.39 6.06 5.95
N GLN A 6 8.78 6.96 5.05
CA GLN A 6 7.90 7.80 4.25
C GLN A 6 7.65 7.12 2.91
N HIS A 7 6.54 6.38 2.82
CA HIS A 7 6.07 5.85 1.56
C HIS A 7 5.78 7.01 0.60
N VAL A 8 6.36 6.97 -0.60
CA VAL A 8 6.33 8.07 -1.59
C VAL A 8 4.91 8.54 -1.94
N PHE A 9 3.91 7.67 -1.79
CA PHE A 9 2.50 7.98 -2.05
C PHE A 9 1.79 8.73 -0.94
N SER A 10 2.27 8.62 0.31
CA SER A 10 1.57 9.23 1.44
C SER A 10 1.55 10.76 1.37
N GLU A 11 2.54 11.36 0.69
CA GLU A 11 2.70 12.81 0.54
C GLU A 11 2.46 13.32 -0.89
N CYS A 12 2.08 12.46 -1.85
CA CYS A 12 1.90 12.85 -3.25
C CYS A 12 0.46 13.38 -3.52
N PRO A 13 0.26 14.69 -3.81
CA PRO A 13 -1.09 15.24 -4.00
C PRO A 13 -1.85 14.63 -5.18
N PHE A 14 -1.13 14.24 -6.24
CA PHE A 14 -1.72 13.57 -7.40
C PHE A 14 -2.28 12.19 -7.04
N THR A 15 -1.56 11.42 -6.22
CA THR A 15 -2.06 10.13 -5.73
C THR A 15 -3.30 10.30 -4.86
N HIS A 16 -3.34 11.33 -4.01
CA HIS A 16 -4.53 11.64 -3.20
C HIS A 16 -5.74 11.98 -4.08
N GLN A 17 -5.55 12.77 -5.14
CA GLN A 17 -6.63 13.12 -6.06
C GLN A 17 -7.23 11.89 -6.76
N ILE A 18 -6.37 11.04 -7.35
CA ILE A 18 -6.84 9.83 -8.05
C ILE A 18 -7.58 8.87 -7.10
N LEU A 19 -7.06 8.69 -5.88
CA LEU A 19 -7.72 7.82 -4.90
C LEU A 19 -9.07 8.38 -4.43
N GLN A 20 -9.19 9.71 -4.28
CA GLN A 20 -10.47 10.36 -3.99
C GLN A 20 -11.48 10.15 -5.13
N GLU A 21 -11.06 10.30 -6.39
CA GLU A 21 -11.92 10.04 -7.55
C GLU A 21 -12.40 8.59 -7.62
N LEU A 22 -11.57 7.64 -7.16
CA LEU A 22 -11.91 6.21 -7.06
C LEU A 22 -12.68 5.83 -5.78
N ASN A 23 -13.03 6.80 -4.93
CA ASN A 23 -13.66 6.59 -3.61
C ASN A 23 -12.87 5.62 -2.70
N VAL A 24 -11.54 5.57 -2.87
CA VAL A 24 -10.64 4.76 -2.05
C VAL A 24 -10.17 5.60 -0.86
N LEU A 25 -10.52 5.17 0.35
CA LEU A 25 -10.02 5.77 1.58
C LEU A 25 -8.55 5.38 1.79
N PHE A 26 -7.64 6.31 1.52
CA PHE A 26 -6.27 6.19 2.03
C PHE A 26 -6.27 6.51 3.52
N LEU A 27 -6.50 5.49 4.34
CA LEU A 27 -6.18 5.57 5.77
C LEU A 27 -4.66 5.49 5.89
N SER A 28 -3.95 6.58 5.56
CA SER A 28 -2.73 6.86 6.30
C SER A 28 -3.21 7.01 7.73
N SER A 29 -2.91 6.02 8.57
CA SER A 29 -3.19 6.15 10.00
C SER A 29 -2.68 7.52 10.41
N ASN A 30 -3.59 8.38 10.87
CA ASN A 30 -3.42 9.83 10.89
C ASN A 30 -2.12 10.16 11.64
N ARG A 31 -1.01 10.33 10.92
CA ARG A 31 0.35 10.29 11.50
C ARG A 31 0.49 11.38 12.57
N ARG A 32 -0.15 12.53 12.34
CA ARG A 32 -0.21 13.67 13.27
C ARG A 32 -0.94 13.37 14.59
N GLN A 33 -1.88 12.42 14.63
CA GLN A 33 -2.48 11.97 15.90
C GLN A 33 -1.61 10.89 16.58
N LEU A 34 -0.85 10.12 15.81
CA LEU A 34 -0.01 9.01 16.27
C LEU A 34 1.39 9.45 16.77
N GLU A 35 1.93 10.55 16.25
CA GLU A 35 3.17 11.17 16.73
C GLU A 35 3.04 11.73 18.17
N ASN A 36 1.81 12.09 18.58
CA ASN A 36 1.53 12.60 19.92
C ASN A 36 1.47 11.51 21.01
N MET A 37 1.51 10.22 20.67
CA MET A 37 1.32 9.10 21.62
C MET A 37 2.62 8.50 22.17
N GLY A 38 3.78 9.07 21.84
CA GLY A 38 5.08 8.64 22.34
C GLY A 38 5.64 7.36 21.66
N PRO A 39 6.93 7.05 21.88
CA PRO A 39 7.69 6.10 21.06
C PRO A 39 7.33 4.62 21.22
N ASN A 40 6.41 4.26 22.12
CA ASN A 40 6.27 2.88 22.60
C ASN A 40 5.20 2.01 21.93
N PHE A 41 4.31 2.49 21.05
CA PHE A 41 3.30 1.59 20.47
C PHE A 41 2.90 1.95 19.03
N TYR A 42 3.79 1.66 18.08
CA TYR A 42 3.47 1.62 16.64
C TYR A 42 3.22 0.19 16.17
N THR A 43 2.33 -0.54 16.84
CA THR A 43 1.94 -1.88 16.37
C THR A 43 0.84 -1.76 15.33
N TRP A 44 1.00 -2.44 14.19
CA TRP A 44 -0.05 -2.57 13.19
C TRP A 44 -1.32 -3.12 13.86
N GLY A 45 -2.45 -2.45 13.60
CA GLY A 45 -3.78 -2.89 14.02
C GLY A 45 -4.69 -3.08 12.80
N PRO A 46 -5.69 -3.98 12.89
CA PRO A 46 -6.68 -4.13 11.84
C PRO A 46 -7.54 -2.86 11.68
N PRO A 47 -8.11 -2.61 10.48
CA PRO A 47 -8.99 -1.48 10.27
C PRO A 47 -10.26 -1.59 11.14
N SER A 48 -10.81 -0.46 11.57
CA SER A 48 -12.12 -0.40 12.25
C SER A 48 -13.26 -0.41 11.23
N GLY A 49 -14.44 -0.89 11.65
CA GLY A 49 -15.63 -0.96 10.78
C GLY A 49 -15.61 -2.17 9.85
N ASP A 50 -16.54 -2.26 8.91
CA ASP A 50 -16.60 -3.37 7.94
C ASP A 50 -15.78 -3.04 6.69
N VAL A 51 -14.47 -2.92 6.87
CA VAL A 51 -13.54 -2.45 5.84
C VAL A 51 -12.43 -3.49 5.63
N MET A 52 -12.10 -3.74 4.36
CA MET A 52 -10.92 -4.48 3.95
C MET A 52 -9.73 -3.54 3.78
N LYS A 53 -8.54 -3.96 4.24
CA LYS A 53 -7.28 -3.23 4.07
C LYS A 53 -6.32 -4.04 3.22
N ALA A 54 -5.95 -3.52 2.06
CA ALA A 54 -4.84 -4.03 1.26
C ALA A 54 -3.55 -3.32 1.68
N ASN A 55 -2.61 -4.06 2.26
CA ASN A 55 -1.21 -3.64 2.35
C ASN A 55 -0.50 -4.07 1.06
N PHE A 56 0.29 -3.18 0.46
CA PHE A 56 1.07 -3.49 -0.73
C PHE A 56 2.47 -2.91 -0.62
N ASP A 57 3.38 -3.48 -1.39
CA ASP A 57 4.76 -3.02 -1.54
C ASP A 57 5.34 -3.59 -2.85
N ALA A 58 6.48 -3.08 -3.32
CA ALA A 58 7.20 -3.60 -4.47
C ALA A 58 8.71 -3.71 -4.24
N THR A 59 9.26 -4.85 -4.63
CA THR A 59 10.70 -4.98 -4.84
C THR A 59 11.08 -4.42 -6.22
N PHE A 60 12.26 -3.82 -6.35
CA PHE A 60 12.80 -3.38 -7.64
C PHE A 60 14.27 -3.78 -7.79
N TYR A 61 14.58 -4.45 -8.90
CA TYR A 61 15.94 -4.83 -9.26
C TYR A 61 16.44 -4.02 -10.47
N GLN A 62 17.42 -3.15 -10.23
CA GLN A 62 17.93 -2.21 -11.23
C GLN A 62 18.63 -2.92 -12.41
N GLY A 63 19.25 -4.08 -12.18
CA GLY A 63 20.04 -4.79 -13.20
C GLY A 63 19.22 -5.25 -14.40
N THR A 64 18.00 -5.74 -14.16
CA THR A 64 17.06 -6.16 -15.21
C THR A 64 15.89 -5.20 -15.39
N LYS A 65 15.80 -4.14 -14.56
CA LYS A 65 14.65 -3.26 -14.51
C LYS A 65 13.34 -4.02 -14.24
N SER A 66 13.42 -5.06 -13.41
CA SER A 66 12.26 -5.86 -13.02
C SER A 66 11.80 -5.47 -11.62
N ALA A 67 10.52 -5.64 -11.36
CA ALA A 67 9.92 -5.48 -10.05
C ALA A 67 9.01 -6.66 -9.71
N THR A 68 8.70 -6.80 -8.44
CA THR A 68 7.65 -7.73 -7.99
C THR A 68 6.87 -7.07 -6.88
N THR A 69 5.57 -6.93 -7.10
CA THR A 69 4.61 -6.46 -6.11
C THR A 69 4.26 -7.59 -5.15
N GLY A 70 4.11 -7.26 -3.87
CA GLY A 70 3.43 -8.07 -2.87
C GLY A 70 2.20 -7.35 -2.34
N ILE A 71 1.07 -8.04 -2.22
CA ILE A 71 -0.20 -7.51 -1.68
C ILE A 71 -0.74 -8.48 -0.63
N LEU A 72 -1.25 -7.93 0.46
CA LEU A 72 -1.87 -8.67 1.56
C LEU A 72 -3.14 -7.96 2.02
N VAL A 73 -4.29 -8.61 1.80
CA VAL A 73 -5.61 -8.09 2.16
C VAL A 73 -6.02 -8.66 3.50
N ARG A 74 -6.46 -7.79 4.42
CA ARG A 74 -6.96 -8.17 5.73
C ARG A 74 -8.29 -7.52 6.07
N ASN A 75 -9.14 -8.25 6.79
CA ASN A 75 -10.38 -7.70 7.33
C ASN A 75 -10.16 -6.95 8.66
N ASN A 76 -11.25 -6.42 9.20
CA ASN A 76 -11.32 -5.71 10.47
C ASN A 76 -10.99 -6.53 11.74
N LYS A 77 -10.87 -7.85 11.61
CA LYS A 77 -10.37 -8.73 12.68
C LYS A 77 -8.87 -9.03 12.53
N GLY A 78 -8.26 -8.54 11.46
CA GLY A 78 -6.86 -8.78 11.12
C GLY A 78 -6.60 -10.12 10.43
N PHE A 79 -7.65 -10.86 10.06
CA PHE A 79 -7.50 -12.09 9.30
C PHE A 79 -7.11 -11.78 7.86
N VAL A 80 -6.19 -12.58 7.34
CA VAL A 80 -5.80 -12.53 5.93
C VAL A 80 -6.94 -13.08 5.09
N MET A 81 -7.46 -12.25 4.21
CA MET A 81 -8.55 -12.60 3.29
C MET A 81 -8.02 -13.03 1.93
N ALA A 82 -6.91 -12.41 1.50
CA ALA A 82 -6.25 -12.73 0.25
C ALA A 82 -4.79 -12.24 0.26
N ALA A 83 -3.96 -12.83 -0.60
CA ALA A 83 -2.60 -12.39 -0.87
C ALA A 83 -2.29 -12.54 -2.37
N CYS A 84 -1.48 -11.65 -2.92
CA CYS A 84 -1.06 -11.68 -4.31
C CYS A 84 0.40 -11.27 -4.43
N THR A 85 1.11 -11.91 -5.36
CA THR A 85 2.38 -11.40 -5.88
C THR A 85 2.25 -11.21 -7.38
N TYR A 86 2.79 -10.11 -7.91
CA TYR A 86 2.72 -9.83 -9.33
C TYR A 86 4.06 -9.30 -9.86
N PRO A 87 4.71 -9.99 -10.81
CA PRO A 87 5.95 -9.52 -11.40
C PRO A 87 5.67 -8.45 -12.47
N PHE A 88 6.53 -7.43 -12.53
CA PHE A 88 6.57 -6.45 -13.60
C PHE A 88 7.94 -6.46 -14.26
N GLU A 89 7.96 -6.38 -15.58
CA GLU A 89 9.17 -6.16 -16.37
C GLU A 89 9.22 -4.71 -16.86
N HIS A 90 10.44 -4.24 -17.12
CA HIS A 90 10.71 -2.92 -17.69
C HIS A 90 10.22 -1.73 -16.84
N ASP A 91 10.29 -1.86 -15.51
CA ASP A 91 10.05 -0.74 -14.61
C ASP A 91 11.20 0.27 -14.67
N ALA A 92 10.84 1.54 -14.78
CA ALA A 92 11.84 2.61 -14.91
C ALA A 92 12.73 2.74 -13.66
N ASN A 93 12.09 2.69 -12.48
CA ASN A 93 12.69 2.89 -11.16
C ASN A 93 11.78 2.33 -10.04
N SER A 94 12.28 2.34 -8.80
CA SER A 94 11.54 1.86 -7.62
C SER A 94 10.24 2.63 -7.37
N THR A 95 10.20 3.93 -7.65
CA THR A 95 8.97 4.73 -7.50
C THR A 95 7.86 4.27 -8.44
N MET A 96 8.19 3.88 -9.68
CA MET A 96 7.23 3.30 -10.61
C MET A 96 6.75 1.91 -10.13
N ALA A 97 7.65 1.08 -9.62
CA ALA A 97 7.33 -0.24 -9.08
C ALA A 97 6.30 -0.13 -7.93
N GLU A 98 6.55 0.80 -7.02
CA GLU A 98 5.68 1.15 -5.91
C GLU A 98 4.29 1.63 -6.40
N ALA A 99 4.25 2.45 -7.45
CA ALA A 99 2.98 2.98 -7.97
C ALA A 99 2.15 1.86 -8.63
N ARG A 100 2.85 0.94 -9.31
CA ARG A 100 2.24 -0.27 -9.87
C ARG A 100 1.75 -1.22 -8.79
N ALA A 101 2.44 -1.34 -7.66
CA ALA A 101 1.95 -2.11 -6.52
C ALA A 101 0.64 -1.54 -5.97
N CYS A 102 0.55 -0.21 -5.82
CA CYS A 102 -0.68 0.47 -5.42
C CYS A 102 -1.82 0.17 -6.40
N LEU A 103 -1.59 0.38 -7.70
CA LEU A 103 -2.59 0.10 -8.74
C LEU A 103 -3.01 -1.38 -8.74
N ARG A 104 -2.04 -2.31 -8.65
CA ARG A 104 -2.34 -3.74 -8.65
C ARG A 104 -3.12 -4.17 -7.41
N ALA A 105 -2.89 -3.52 -6.26
CA ALA A 105 -3.69 -3.75 -5.05
C ALA A 105 -5.16 -3.37 -5.26
N LEU A 106 -5.43 -2.25 -5.91
CA LEU A 106 -6.81 -1.83 -6.23
C LEU A 106 -7.49 -2.81 -7.17
N ILE A 107 -6.82 -3.15 -8.27
CA ILE A 107 -7.36 -4.13 -9.24
C ILE A 107 -7.61 -5.48 -8.56
N PHE A 108 -6.69 -5.94 -7.71
CA PHE A 108 -6.85 -7.19 -6.99
C PHE A 108 -8.04 -7.16 -6.01
N MET A 109 -8.25 -6.05 -5.31
CA MET A 109 -9.42 -5.88 -4.43
C MET A 109 -10.73 -5.91 -5.22
N GLU A 110 -10.77 -5.25 -6.38
CA GLU A 110 -11.91 -5.26 -7.29
C GLU A 110 -12.19 -6.66 -7.85
N GLU A 111 -11.15 -7.39 -8.30
CA GLU A 111 -11.24 -8.78 -8.77
C GLU A 111 -11.83 -9.74 -7.70
N LEU A 112 -11.64 -9.44 -6.41
CA LEU A 112 -12.19 -10.20 -5.28
C LEU A 112 -13.59 -9.75 -4.85
N GLY A 113 -14.09 -8.63 -5.37
CA GLY A 113 -15.40 -8.06 -5.01
C GLY A 113 -15.44 -7.38 -3.64
N PHE A 114 -14.32 -6.78 -3.21
CA PHE A 114 -14.23 -6.01 -1.96
C PHE A 114 -14.49 -4.51 -2.13
#